data_AF-A0A1G0PF24-F1
#
_entry.id   AF-A0A1G0PF24-F1
#
_cell.length_a   1.000
_cell.length_b   1.000
_cell.length_c   1.000
_cell.angle_alpha   90.00
_cell.angle_beta   90.00
_cell.angle_gamma   90.00
#
_symmetry.space_group_name_H-M   'P 1'
#
loop_
_entity.id
_entity.type
_entity.pdbx_description
1 polymer ?
#
loop_
_entity_poly.entity_id
_entity_poly.type
_entity_poly.pdbx_seq_one_letter_code
_entity_poly.pdbx_strand_id
1 'polypeptide(L)'
;MIRVVVAEDSLTVRELLVAVLESDPDIRVVGQAKNGVEAVELARKLRPHLITMDVHMPLMDGFEATKEIMVQAPAPIIIVSSSSSGQDVDLSLNALRAGALTVVAKPDDPQSPSFNGRQAQLVAMVKAMADVKVVRRWARQPVSTERPRRPPSRAARPPVRAVAVAASTGGPAAIQQMLQALPRDFPAPILAVQHIARGFVGGLAEWLNASCDLRVKVAEQAEPLRERSVFVAPDDRHLGVGRNGCIELSDAPPIAGFRPSATYLFESAARALGPGVVGVVLTGMGS
;
A
#
# COMPACT_ATOMS: atom_id res chain seq x y z
N MET A 1 7.64 19.68 12.00
CA MET A 1 8.96 19.40 11.40
C MET A 1 9.15 17.90 11.25
N ILE A 2 9.24 17.43 10.00
CA ILE A 2 9.39 16.04 9.57
C ILE A 2 10.89 15.69 9.59
N ARG A 3 11.27 14.66 10.35
CA ARG A 3 12.66 14.21 10.49
C ARG A 3 12.92 13.08 9.51
N VAL A 4 13.81 13.29 8.55
CA VAL A 4 14.11 12.33 7.47
C VAL A 4 15.53 11.80 7.58
N VAL A 5 15.72 10.51 7.30
CA VAL A 5 17.04 9.93 7.02
C VAL A 5 17.15 9.63 5.54
N VAL A 6 18.29 9.97 4.93
CA VAL A 6 18.57 9.69 3.52
C VAL A 6 19.62 8.58 3.42
N ALA A 7 19.27 7.46 2.78
CA ALA A 7 20.19 6.37 2.48
C ALA A 7 20.42 6.28 0.97
N GLU A 8 21.64 6.59 0.54
CA GLU A 8 22.08 6.64 -0.86
C GLU A 8 23.59 6.46 -0.88
N ASP A 9 24.12 5.59 -1.73
CA ASP A 9 25.56 5.29 -1.80
C ASP A 9 26.33 6.39 -2.56
N SER A 10 25.75 6.93 -3.62
CA SER A 10 26.31 8.04 -4.41
C SER A 10 26.29 9.35 -3.63
N LEU A 11 27.48 9.91 -3.35
CA LEU A 11 27.62 11.19 -2.64
C LEU A 11 26.84 12.32 -3.33
N THR A 12 26.98 12.44 -4.66
CA THR A 12 26.33 13.50 -5.44
C THR A 12 24.81 13.40 -5.39
N VAL A 13 24.26 12.19 -5.53
CA VAL A 13 22.81 11.97 -5.45
C VAL A 13 22.32 12.21 -4.03
N ARG A 14 23.08 11.80 -3.02
CA ARG A 14 22.73 12.01 -1.61
C ARG A 14 22.67 13.50 -1.28
N GLU A 15 23.66 14.29 -1.71
CA GLU A 15 23.67 15.74 -1.55
C GLU A 15 22.49 16.41 -2.26
N LEU A 16 22.16 15.96 -3.47
CA LEU A 16 21.00 16.44 -4.21
C LEU A 16 19.69 16.14 -3.46
N LEU A 17 19.50 14.91 -2.98
CA LEU A 17 18.32 14.52 -2.21
C LEU A 17 18.19 15.35 -0.93
N VAL A 18 19.30 15.58 -0.22
CA VAL A 18 19.31 16.43 0.97
C VAL A 18 18.88 17.86 0.61
N ALA A 19 19.46 18.46 -0.42
CA ALA A 19 19.11 19.81 -0.86
C ALA A 19 17.63 19.92 -1.29
N VAL A 20 17.12 18.92 -2.02
CA VAL A 20 15.71 18.84 -2.43
C VAL A 20 14.79 18.76 -1.22
N LEU A 21 15.08 17.88 -0.26
CA LEU A 21 14.25 17.69 0.92
C LEU A 21 14.28 18.91 1.85
N GLU A 22 15.46 19.48 2.08
CA GLU A 22 15.61 20.66 2.95
C GLU A 22 15.20 21.98 2.27
N SER A 23 14.77 21.94 1.00
CA SER A 23 14.15 23.10 0.34
C SER A 23 12.78 23.45 0.93
N ASP A 24 12.10 22.48 1.57
CA ASP A 24 10.86 22.70 2.31
C ASP A 24 11.17 22.89 3.81
N PRO A 25 10.75 24.01 4.43
CA PRO A 25 11.07 24.32 5.84
C PRO A 25 10.43 23.35 6.85
N ASP A 26 9.43 22.58 6.44
CA ASP A 26 8.82 21.56 7.30
C ASP A 26 9.68 20.29 7.38
N ILE A 27 10.65 20.09 6.50
CA ILE A 27 11.46 18.87 6.41
C ILE A 27 12.88 19.14 6.92
N ARG A 28 13.42 18.23 7.74
CA ARG A 28 14.80 18.27 8.22
C ARG A 28 15.46 16.93 8.01
N VAL A 29 16.61 16.92 7.34
CA VAL A 29 17.42 15.70 7.25
C VAL A 29 18.23 15.56 8.53
N VAL A 30 17.95 14.50 9.29
CA VAL A 30 18.57 14.24 10.61
C VAL A 30 19.68 13.20 10.55
N GLY A 31 19.85 12.52 9.42
CA GLY A 31 20.91 11.54 9.21
C GLY A 31 21.07 11.17 7.75
N GLN A 32 22.28 10.75 7.40
CA GLN A 32 22.66 10.32 6.06
C GLN A 32 23.42 8.99 6.17
N ALA A 33 23.02 8.00 5.38
CA ALA A 33 23.65 6.68 5.29
C ALA A 33 24.21 6.45 3.88
N LYS A 34 25.37 5.79 3.79
CA LYS A 34 25.97 5.40 2.49
C LYS A 34 25.74 3.93 2.11
N ASN A 35 25.02 3.19 2.95
CA ASN A 35 24.68 1.79 2.75
C ASN A 35 23.49 1.37 3.63
N GLY A 36 22.93 0.17 3.37
CA GLY A 36 21.82 -0.37 4.13
C GLY A 36 22.11 -0.60 5.62
N VAL A 37 23.34 -1.00 5.97
CA VAL A 37 23.74 -1.25 7.38
C VAL A 37 23.65 0.04 8.20
N GLU A 38 24.21 1.13 7.68
CA GLU A 38 24.13 2.44 8.30
C GLU A 38 22.68 2.95 8.37
N ALA A 39 21.87 2.69 7.34
CA ALA A 39 20.47 3.07 7.35
C ALA A 39 19.69 2.38 8.49
N VAL A 40 19.94 1.08 8.73
CA VAL A 40 19.37 0.32 9.86
C VAL A 40 19.82 0.92 11.19
N GLU A 41 21.12 1.23 11.33
CA GLU A 41 21.63 1.86 12.55
C GLU A 41 21.00 3.23 12.84
N LEU A 42 20.91 4.08 11.82
CA LEU A 42 20.33 5.42 11.94
C LEU A 42 18.83 5.34 12.22
N ALA A 43 18.09 4.41 11.62
CA ALA A 43 16.69 4.18 11.93
C ALA A 43 16.48 3.88 13.42
N ARG A 44 17.35 3.03 14.01
CA ARG A 44 17.31 2.69 15.43
C ARG A 44 17.68 3.87 16.34
N LYS A 45 18.76 4.59 16.01
CA LYS A 45 19.29 5.69 16.83
C LYS A 45 18.42 6.94 16.78
N LEU A 46 18.03 7.34 15.57
CA LEU A 46 17.39 8.63 15.32
C LEU A 46 15.86 8.56 15.35
N ARG A 47 15.27 7.37 15.12
CA ARG A 47 13.81 7.17 15.06
C ARG A 47 13.15 8.24 14.16
N PRO A 48 13.54 8.31 12.88
CA PRO A 48 13.02 9.33 11.97
C PRO A 48 11.54 9.12 11.69
N HIS A 49 10.87 10.17 11.20
CA HIS A 49 9.49 10.07 10.71
C HIS A 49 9.43 9.40 9.33
N LEU A 50 10.51 9.47 8.55
CA LEU A 50 10.59 8.83 7.24
C LEU A 50 12.05 8.54 6.87
N ILE A 51 12.26 7.51 6.06
CA ILE A 51 13.54 7.17 5.46
C ILE A 51 13.36 7.15 3.94
N THR A 52 14.19 7.90 3.22
CA THR A 52 14.34 7.72 1.77
C THR A 52 15.49 6.74 1.53
N MET A 53 15.25 5.72 0.73
CA MET A 53 16.14 4.56 0.61
C MET A 53 16.43 4.26 -0.86
N ASP A 54 17.70 4.34 -1.26
CA ASP A 54 18.14 3.79 -2.53
C ASP A 54 18.11 2.26 -2.52
N VAL A 55 17.96 1.66 -3.71
CA VAL A 55 17.91 0.20 -3.86
C VAL A 55 19.31 -0.40 -3.93
N HIS A 56 20.19 0.21 -4.69
CA HIS A 56 21.47 -0.36 -5.10
C HIS A 56 22.61 0.22 -4.28
N MET A 57 22.77 -0.31 -3.07
CA MET A 57 23.82 0.12 -2.15
C MET A 57 24.77 -1.04 -1.81
N PRO A 58 26.04 -0.74 -1.46
CA PRO A 58 27.01 -1.75 -1.03
C PRO A 58 26.68 -2.31 0.37
N LEU A 59 27.26 -3.46 0.71
CA LEU A 59 27.14 -4.18 2.00
C LEU A 59 25.75 -4.76 2.31
N MET A 60 24.69 -3.95 2.13
CA MET A 60 23.30 -4.33 2.31
C MET A 60 22.47 -3.45 1.37
N ASP A 61 21.67 -4.09 0.53
CA ASP A 61 20.81 -3.40 -0.43
C ASP A 61 19.60 -2.73 0.24
N GLY A 62 18.91 -1.86 -0.47
CA GLY A 62 17.76 -1.12 0.06
C GLY A 62 16.59 -1.99 0.46
N PHE A 63 16.37 -3.13 -0.19
CA PHE A 63 15.28 -4.05 0.14
C PHE A 63 15.57 -4.85 1.41
N GLU A 64 16.80 -5.32 1.58
CA GLU A 64 17.29 -5.98 2.79
C GLU A 64 17.25 -5.00 3.97
N ALA A 65 17.76 -3.79 3.79
CA ALA A 65 17.72 -2.73 4.81
C ALA A 65 16.28 -2.40 5.21
N THR A 66 15.38 -2.30 4.25
CA THR A 66 13.94 -2.06 4.51
C THR A 66 13.36 -3.17 5.39
N LYS A 67 13.63 -4.45 5.07
CA LYS A 67 13.14 -5.58 5.88
C LYS A 67 13.67 -5.53 7.31
N GLU A 68 14.97 -5.26 7.47
CA GLU A 68 15.64 -5.15 8.77
C GLU A 68 15.07 -4.00 9.61
N ILE A 69 14.90 -2.81 9.03
CA ILE A 69 14.32 -1.65 9.71
C ILE A 69 12.89 -1.97 10.16
N MET A 70 12.09 -2.58 9.29
CA MET A 70 10.70 -2.95 9.59
C MET A 70 10.57 -4.01 10.70
N VAL A 71 11.65 -4.73 11.02
CA VAL A 71 11.71 -5.67 12.16
C VAL A 71 12.23 -4.97 13.42
N GLN A 72 13.37 -4.29 13.33
CA GLN A 72 14.08 -3.79 14.51
C GLN A 72 13.52 -2.44 15.02
N ALA A 73 13.31 -1.50 14.10
CA ALA A 73 12.89 -0.14 14.41
C ALA A 73 12.01 0.42 13.27
N PRO A 74 10.75 -0.04 13.15
CA PRO A 74 9.91 0.32 12.02
C PRO A 74 9.79 1.83 11.87
N ALA A 75 10.08 2.30 10.66
CA ALA A 75 9.88 3.66 10.21
C ALA A 75 9.28 3.63 8.79
N PRO A 76 8.49 4.64 8.41
CA PRO A 76 8.06 4.84 7.03
C PRO A 76 9.26 4.86 6.08
N ILE A 77 9.22 4.06 5.01
CA ILE A 77 10.30 4.00 4.02
C ILE A 77 9.72 4.28 2.64
N ILE A 78 10.35 5.21 1.91
CA ILE A 78 10.14 5.44 0.49
C ILE A 78 11.39 4.97 -0.24
N ILE A 79 11.24 4.06 -1.20
CA ILE A 79 12.34 3.70 -2.09
C ILE A 79 12.51 4.80 -3.13
N VAL A 80 13.74 5.28 -3.33
CA VAL A 80 14.07 6.28 -4.36
C VAL A 80 14.96 5.62 -5.40
N SER A 81 14.48 5.48 -6.64
CA SER A 81 15.19 4.73 -7.70
C SER A 81 15.52 5.61 -8.91
N SER A 82 16.63 5.30 -9.58
CA SER A 82 17.03 5.94 -10.84
C SER A 82 16.18 5.52 -12.05
N SER A 83 15.34 4.49 -11.94
CA SER A 83 14.45 4.07 -13.03
C SER A 83 13.41 5.17 -13.33
N SER A 84 13.55 5.84 -14.47
CA SER A 84 12.66 6.89 -14.96
C SER A 84 11.33 6.36 -15.51
N SER A 85 11.18 5.05 -15.64
CA SER A 85 9.94 4.39 -15.97
C SER A 85 9.22 3.95 -14.69
N GLY A 86 8.02 4.48 -14.44
CA GLY A 86 7.04 3.91 -13.51
C GLY A 86 6.52 2.52 -13.92
N GLN A 87 7.36 1.71 -14.58
CA GLN A 87 7.06 0.41 -15.19
C GLN A 87 8.03 -0.70 -14.76
N ASP A 88 9.02 -0.46 -13.89
CA ASP A 88 9.66 -1.58 -13.19
C ASP A 88 8.67 -2.12 -12.15
N VAL A 89 7.70 -2.89 -12.65
CA VAL A 89 6.72 -3.62 -11.86
C VAL A 89 7.47 -4.45 -10.82
N ASP A 90 8.53 -5.15 -11.22
CA ASP A 90 9.36 -5.94 -10.31
C ASP A 90 9.99 -5.12 -9.18
N LEU A 91 10.46 -3.90 -9.47
CA LEU A 91 11.03 -3.01 -8.44
C LEU A 91 9.96 -2.55 -7.45
N SER A 92 8.81 -2.13 -7.97
CA SER A 92 7.66 -1.71 -7.15
C SER A 92 7.14 -2.86 -6.29
N LEU A 93 7.07 -4.07 -6.87
CA LEU A 93 6.69 -5.30 -6.18
C LEU A 93 7.68 -5.66 -5.07
N ASN A 94 8.98 -5.61 -5.35
CA ASN A 94 10.01 -5.92 -4.37
C ASN A 94 10.05 -4.90 -3.23
N ALA A 95 9.81 -3.61 -3.51
CA ALA A 95 9.70 -2.55 -2.52
C ALA A 95 8.54 -2.80 -1.55
N LEU A 96 7.35 -3.07 -2.09
CA LEU A 96 6.16 -3.35 -1.28
C LEU A 96 6.35 -4.63 -0.45
N ARG A 97 6.94 -5.69 -1.02
CA ARG A 97 7.28 -6.94 -0.29
C ARG A 97 8.27 -6.71 0.85
N ALA A 98 9.21 -5.78 0.67
CA ALA A 98 10.18 -5.42 1.70
C ALA A 98 9.55 -4.62 2.85
N GLY A 99 8.39 -3.99 2.62
CA GLY A 99 7.67 -3.17 3.59
C GLY A 99 7.81 -1.66 3.36
N ALA A 100 8.34 -1.24 2.20
CA ALA A 100 8.33 0.17 1.81
C ALA A 100 6.90 0.63 1.52
N LEU A 101 6.64 1.91 1.75
CA LEU A 101 5.33 2.53 1.46
C LEU A 101 5.12 2.73 -0.03
N THR A 102 6.18 3.11 -0.75
CA THR A 102 6.12 3.37 -2.19
C THR A 102 7.53 3.47 -2.80
N VAL A 103 7.58 3.51 -4.14
CA VAL A 103 8.77 3.81 -4.94
C VAL A 103 8.56 5.15 -5.64
N VAL A 104 9.59 5.99 -5.63
CA VAL A 104 9.63 7.26 -6.37
C VAL A 104 10.89 7.35 -7.21
N ALA A 105 10.81 8.06 -8.33
CA ALA A 105 11.99 8.34 -9.13
C ALA A 105 12.89 9.35 -8.42
N LYS A 106 14.21 9.19 -8.59
CA LYS A 106 15.19 10.20 -8.19
C LYS A 106 14.90 11.53 -8.92
N PRO A 107 15.13 12.68 -8.26
CA PRO A 107 15.08 13.97 -8.95
C PRO A 107 16.08 13.97 -10.11
N ASP A 108 15.72 14.65 -11.20
CA ASP A 108 16.62 14.83 -12.34
C ASP A 108 17.83 15.68 -11.97
N ASP A 109 18.76 15.82 -12.92
CA ASP A 109 19.77 16.86 -12.87
C ASP A 109 19.11 18.25 -12.65
N PRO A 110 19.65 19.12 -11.78
CA PRO A 110 19.13 20.47 -11.56
C PRO A 110 18.99 21.33 -12.82
N GLN A 111 19.75 21.02 -13.89
CA GLN A 111 19.67 21.69 -15.19
C GLN A 111 18.54 21.16 -16.07
N SER A 112 17.88 20.06 -15.67
CA SER A 112 16.77 19.48 -16.44
C SER A 112 15.48 20.28 -16.30
N PRO A 113 14.70 20.50 -17.38
CA PRO A 113 13.39 21.15 -17.31
C PRO A 113 12.40 20.45 -16.38
N SER A 114 12.54 19.14 -16.17
CA SER A 114 11.65 18.33 -15.31
C SER A 114 12.03 18.35 -13.83
N PHE A 115 13.16 18.97 -13.46
CA PHE A 115 13.68 18.98 -12.10
C PHE A 115 12.67 19.51 -11.09
N ASN A 116 12.14 20.72 -11.32
CA ASN A 116 11.20 21.37 -10.40
C ASN A 116 9.94 20.52 -10.15
N GLY A 117 9.44 19.85 -11.18
CA GLY A 117 8.28 18.96 -11.07
C GLY A 117 8.57 17.74 -10.19
N ARG A 118 9.71 17.07 -10.41
CA ARG A 118 10.11 15.89 -9.62
C ARG A 118 10.49 16.25 -8.18
N GLN A 119 11.13 17.40 -7.98
CA GLN A 119 11.41 17.95 -6.65
C GLN A 119 10.11 18.12 -5.85
N ALA A 120 9.13 18.83 -6.41
CA ALA A 120 7.85 19.06 -5.75
C ALA A 120 7.11 17.75 -5.46
N GLN A 121 7.17 16.78 -6.39
CA GLN A 121 6.57 15.47 -6.21
C GLN A 121 7.21 14.69 -5.05
N LEU A 122 8.54 14.68 -4.95
CA LEU A 122 9.26 14.00 -3.86
C LEU A 122 8.93 14.63 -2.50
N VAL A 123 8.97 15.96 -2.40
CA VAL A 123 8.62 16.69 -1.17
C VAL A 123 7.18 16.40 -0.75
N ALA A 124 6.21 16.50 -1.67
CA ALA A 124 4.81 16.21 -1.39
C ALA A 124 4.62 14.76 -0.90
N MET A 125 5.33 13.79 -1.51
CA MET A 125 5.27 12.40 -1.11
C MET A 125 5.83 12.19 0.31
N VAL A 126 6.97 12.80 0.63
CA VAL A 126 7.56 12.72 1.97
C VAL A 126 6.61 13.29 3.01
N LYS A 127 5.96 14.44 2.74
CA LYS A 127 4.98 15.03 3.66
C LYS A 127 3.76 14.12 3.86
N ALA A 128 3.22 13.55 2.79
CA ALA A 128 2.07 12.64 2.87
C ALA A 128 2.38 11.33 3.62
N MET A 129 3.62 10.84 3.53
CA MET A 129 4.01 9.53 4.08
C MET A 129 4.63 9.60 5.48
N ALA A 130 5.09 10.77 5.93
CA ALA A 130 5.76 10.94 7.22
C ALA A 130 4.89 10.61 8.44
N ASP A 131 3.56 10.79 8.34
CA ASP A 131 2.61 10.51 9.43
C ASP A 131 2.05 9.08 9.39
N VAL A 132 2.44 8.28 8.39
CA VAL A 132 1.99 6.88 8.28
C VAL A 132 2.63 6.07 9.40
N LYS A 133 1.85 5.58 10.35
CA LYS A 133 2.39 4.71 11.41
C LYS A 133 2.58 3.30 10.87
N VAL A 134 3.84 2.93 10.62
CA VAL A 134 4.19 1.55 10.28
C VAL A 134 4.11 0.66 11.53
N VAL A 135 3.32 -0.40 11.45
CA VAL A 135 3.15 -1.35 12.57
C VAL A 135 4.35 -2.29 12.59
N ARG A 136 4.90 -2.56 13.79
CA ARG A 136 5.92 -3.61 13.97
C ARG A 136 5.42 -4.89 13.30
N ARG A 137 6.19 -5.41 12.34
CA ARG A 137 6.03 -6.77 11.87
C ARG A 137 6.37 -7.67 13.05
N TRP A 138 5.35 -8.03 13.84
CA TRP A 138 5.53 -8.97 14.94
C TRP A 138 6.23 -10.20 14.36
N ALA A 139 7.38 -10.56 14.95
CA ALA A 139 8.00 -11.85 14.72
C ALA A 139 6.89 -12.89 14.82
N ARG A 140 6.73 -13.68 13.76
CA ARG A 140 5.76 -14.77 13.66
C ARG A 140 5.71 -15.48 15.01
N GLN A 141 4.65 -15.26 15.79
CA GLN A 141 4.25 -16.35 16.66
C GLN A 141 3.87 -17.49 15.71
N PRO A 142 4.37 -18.72 15.95
CA PRO A 142 3.88 -19.86 15.20
C PRO A 142 2.38 -19.91 15.49
N VAL A 143 1.58 -19.52 14.49
CA VAL A 143 0.15 -19.77 14.51
C VAL A 143 0.07 -21.28 14.55
N SER A 144 -0.37 -21.81 15.70
CA SER A 144 -0.65 -23.23 15.87
C SER A 144 -1.43 -23.70 14.65
N THR A 145 -0.94 -24.75 14.00
CA THR A 145 -1.57 -25.44 12.86
C THR A 145 -2.86 -26.16 13.23
N GLU A 146 -3.59 -25.68 14.24
CA GLU A 146 -4.95 -26.10 14.47
C GLU A 146 -5.80 -25.59 13.30
N ARG A 147 -6.12 -26.54 12.40
CA ARG A 147 -7.21 -26.40 11.43
C ARG A 147 -8.38 -25.70 12.12
N PRO A 148 -8.98 -24.65 11.53
CA PRO A 148 -10.16 -24.02 12.11
C PRO A 148 -11.19 -25.11 12.40
N ARG A 149 -11.54 -25.29 13.67
CA ARG A 149 -12.65 -26.17 14.06
C ARG A 149 -13.87 -25.66 13.29
N ARG A 150 -14.44 -26.55 12.46
CA ARG A 150 -15.65 -26.29 11.67
C ARG A 150 -16.67 -25.65 12.61
N PRO A 151 -17.17 -24.43 12.34
CA PRO A 151 -18.12 -23.80 13.22
C PRO A 151 -19.35 -24.71 13.36
N PRO A 152 -19.97 -24.79 14.56
CA PRO A 152 -21.17 -25.60 14.76
C PRO A 152 -22.23 -25.17 13.75
N SER A 153 -22.97 -26.14 13.22
CA SER A 153 -23.96 -25.97 12.14
C SER A 153 -24.89 -24.80 12.43
N ARG A 154 -24.63 -23.67 11.78
CA ARG A 154 -25.45 -22.48 11.87
C ARG A 154 -26.70 -22.70 11.01
N ALA A 155 -27.87 -22.35 11.56
CA ALA A 155 -29.12 -22.22 10.83
C ALA A 155 -28.91 -21.56 9.45
N ALA A 156 -29.73 -21.96 8.46
CA ALA A 156 -29.59 -21.58 7.05
C ALA A 156 -29.36 -20.07 6.88
N ARG A 157 -28.08 -19.69 6.84
CA ARG A 157 -27.68 -18.33 6.52
C ARG A 157 -27.96 -18.11 5.04
N PRO A 158 -28.50 -16.95 4.65
CA PRO A 158 -28.64 -16.64 3.22
C PRO A 158 -27.29 -16.78 2.52
N PRO A 159 -27.27 -17.24 1.26
CA PRO A 159 -26.03 -17.43 0.52
C PRO A 159 -25.29 -16.09 0.43
N VAL A 160 -23.98 -16.13 0.67
CA VAL A 160 -23.12 -14.95 0.55
C VAL A 160 -23.04 -14.58 -0.93
N ARG A 161 -23.52 -13.38 -1.27
CA ARG A 161 -23.55 -12.82 -2.62
C ARG A 161 -22.35 -11.94 -2.93
N ALA A 162 -21.69 -11.39 -1.91
CA ALA A 162 -20.44 -10.64 -2.05
C ALA A 162 -19.67 -10.55 -0.73
N VAL A 163 -18.35 -10.39 -0.83
CA VAL A 163 -17.48 -10.02 0.28
C VAL A 163 -16.97 -8.60 0.04
N ALA A 164 -17.24 -7.68 0.95
CA ALA A 164 -16.70 -6.33 0.93
C ALA A 164 -15.51 -6.26 1.88
N VAL A 165 -14.37 -5.79 1.39
CA VAL A 165 -13.09 -5.76 2.11
C VAL A 165 -12.58 -4.33 2.15
N ALA A 166 -12.20 -3.87 3.33
CA ALA A 166 -11.56 -2.58 3.52
C ALA A 166 -10.20 -2.74 4.21
N ALA A 167 -9.18 -2.04 3.70
CA ALA A 167 -7.86 -2.00 4.31
C ALA A 167 -7.17 -0.64 4.06
N SER A 168 -6.18 -0.33 4.89
CA SER A 168 -5.38 0.90 4.79
C SER A 168 -3.90 0.57 5.02
N THR A 169 -3.23 1.09 6.04
CA THR A 169 -1.81 0.78 6.30
C THR A 169 -1.56 -0.72 6.53
N GLY A 170 -0.62 -1.30 5.77
CA GLY A 170 -0.35 -2.74 5.75
C GLY A 170 -1.41 -3.57 4.99
N GLY A 171 -2.41 -2.91 4.42
CA GLY A 171 -3.55 -3.52 3.76
C GLY A 171 -3.20 -4.36 2.53
N PRO A 172 -2.24 -3.97 1.64
CA PRO A 172 -1.86 -4.82 0.52
C PRO A 172 -1.44 -6.22 0.96
N ALA A 173 -0.53 -6.32 1.95
CA ALA A 173 -0.07 -7.61 2.47
C ALA A 173 -1.19 -8.41 3.15
N ALA A 174 -2.10 -7.74 3.87
CA ALA A 174 -3.23 -8.40 4.50
C ALA A 174 -4.25 -8.94 3.49
N ILE A 175 -4.57 -8.16 2.44
CA ILE A 175 -5.43 -8.59 1.34
C ILE A 175 -4.79 -9.77 0.61
N GLN A 176 -3.50 -9.68 0.29
CA GLN A 176 -2.77 -10.76 -0.38
C GLN A 176 -2.83 -12.06 0.43
N GLN A 177 -2.51 -12.01 1.73
CA GLN A 177 -2.56 -13.20 2.60
C GLN A 177 -3.97 -13.80 2.67
N MET A 178 -5.01 -12.95 2.73
CA MET A 178 -6.39 -13.40 2.69
C MET A 178 -6.71 -14.10 1.37
N LEU A 179 -6.39 -13.49 0.22
CA LEU A 179 -6.69 -14.06 -1.09
C LEU A 179 -5.91 -15.35 -1.37
N GLN A 180 -4.68 -15.47 -0.87
CA GLN A 180 -3.86 -16.69 -0.96
C GLN A 180 -4.44 -17.88 -0.19
N ALA A 181 -5.22 -17.62 0.85
CA ALA A 181 -5.87 -18.67 1.63
C ALA A 181 -7.20 -19.13 0.99
N LEU A 182 -7.69 -18.43 -0.04
CA LEU A 182 -8.95 -18.78 -0.70
C LEU A 182 -8.73 -19.77 -1.84
N PRO A 183 -9.64 -20.74 -2.01
CA PRO A 183 -9.56 -21.68 -3.12
C PRO A 183 -9.99 -21.02 -4.43
N ARG A 184 -9.51 -21.56 -5.56
CA ARG A 184 -9.85 -21.10 -6.92
C ARG A 184 -11.36 -21.07 -7.22
N ASP A 185 -12.14 -21.94 -6.59
CA ASP A 185 -13.58 -22.06 -6.75
C ASP A 185 -14.38 -21.26 -5.70
N PHE A 186 -13.75 -20.29 -5.04
CA PHE A 186 -14.43 -19.43 -4.07
C PHE A 186 -15.71 -18.80 -4.66
N PRO A 187 -16.89 -19.03 -4.04
CA PRO A 187 -18.18 -18.84 -4.71
C PRO A 187 -18.68 -17.39 -4.70
N ALA A 188 -18.03 -16.48 -3.98
CA ALA A 188 -18.49 -15.10 -3.85
C ALA A 188 -17.51 -14.11 -4.51
N PRO A 189 -18.00 -13.08 -5.23
CA PRO A 189 -17.17 -11.96 -5.65
C PRO A 189 -16.65 -11.19 -4.44
N ILE A 190 -15.44 -10.64 -4.56
CA ILE A 190 -14.79 -9.84 -3.55
C ILE A 190 -14.65 -8.41 -4.08
N LEU A 191 -15.06 -7.41 -3.29
CA LEU A 191 -14.81 -6.00 -3.56
C LEU A 191 -13.83 -5.48 -2.52
N ALA A 192 -12.77 -4.81 -2.94
CA ALA A 192 -11.71 -4.36 -2.06
C ALA A 192 -11.47 -2.84 -2.20
N VAL A 193 -11.65 -2.11 -1.10
CA VAL A 193 -11.15 -0.73 -0.96
C VAL A 193 -9.83 -0.79 -0.19
N GLN A 194 -8.76 -0.34 -0.85
CA GLN A 194 -7.47 -0.12 -0.25
C GLN A 194 -7.18 1.38 -0.29
N HIS A 195 -6.96 2.02 0.87
CA HIS A 195 -6.45 3.39 0.89
C HIS A 195 -4.97 3.39 0.47
N ILE A 196 -4.70 3.83 -0.76
CA ILE A 196 -3.36 3.94 -1.35
C ILE A 196 -3.27 5.24 -2.15
N ALA A 197 -2.05 5.72 -2.40
CA ALA A 197 -1.85 6.91 -3.22
C ALA A 197 -2.40 6.72 -4.65
N ARG A 198 -2.80 7.82 -5.29
CA ARG A 198 -3.27 7.82 -6.68
C ARG A 198 -2.17 7.32 -7.62
N GLY A 199 -2.54 6.52 -8.61
CA GLY A 199 -1.63 5.93 -9.61
C GLY A 199 -1.10 4.55 -9.24
N PHE A 200 -1.44 4.02 -8.05
CA PHE A 200 -0.90 2.74 -7.55
C PHE A 200 -1.91 1.59 -7.55
N VAL A 201 -3.19 1.88 -7.76
CA VAL A 201 -4.25 0.86 -7.76
C VAL A 201 -4.06 -0.18 -8.86
N GLY A 202 -3.59 0.23 -10.05
CA GLY A 202 -3.32 -0.70 -11.16
C GLY A 202 -2.29 -1.76 -10.77
N GLY A 203 -1.12 -1.31 -10.29
CA GLY A 203 -0.06 -2.23 -9.84
C GLY A 203 -0.47 -3.10 -8.66
N LEU A 204 -1.29 -2.58 -7.73
CA LEU A 204 -1.88 -3.38 -6.65
C LEU A 204 -2.77 -4.51 -7.19
N ALA A 205 -3.65 -4.21 -8.14
CA ALA A 205 -4.55 -5.20 -8.72
C ALA A 205 -3.78 -6.30 -9.48
N GLU A 206 -2.78 -5.92 -10.28
CA GLU A 206 -1.90 -6.85 -10.99
C GLU A 206 -1.12 -7.75 -10.02
N TRP A 207 -0.58 -7.17 -8.95
CA TRP A 207 0.13 -7.92 -7.91
C TRP A 207 -0.76 -8.96 -7.22
N LEU A 208 -1.96 -8.54 -6.81
CA LEU A 208 -2.92 -9.44 -6.18
C LEU A 208 -3.33 -10.56 -7.15
N ASN A 209 -3.55 -10.23 -8.43
CA ASN A 209 -3.88 -11.19 -9.50
C ASN A 209 -2.80 -12.25 -9.69
N ALA A 210 -1.52 -11.88 -9.60
CA ALA A 210 -0.39 -12.82 -9.70
C ALA A 210 -0.19 -13.65 -8.43
N SER A 211 -0.80 -13.25 -7.31
CA SER A 211 -0.53 -13.84 -5.99
C SER A 211 -1.58 -14.85 -5.52
N CYS A 212 -2.72 -14.97 -6.21
CA CYS A 212 -3.83 -15.85 -5.83
C CYS A 212 -4.50 -16.50 -7.06
N ASP A 213 -5.36 -17.49 -6.83
CA ASP A 213 -6.06 -18.22 -7.90
C ASP A 213 -7.33 -17.52 -8.43
N LEU A 214 -7.68 -16.36 -7.85
CA LEU A 214 -8.85 -15.56 -8.22
C LEU A 214 -8.46 -14.50 -9.26
N ARG A 215 -9.42 -14.07 -10.09
CA ARG A 215 -9.19 -13.00 -11.05
C ARG A 215 -9.27 -11.65 -10.33
N VAL A 216 -8.16 -10.95 -10.20
CA VAL A 216 -8.12 -9.61 -9.60
C VAL A 216 -8.02 -8.55 -10.69
N LYS A 217 -8.86 -7.51 -10.62
CA LYS A 217 -8.84 -6.36 -11.52
C LYS A 217 -9.27 -5.08 -10.81
N VAL A 218 -8.90 -3.94 -11.39
CA VAL A 218 -9.51 -2.65 -11.02
C VAL A 218 -10.95 -2.65 -11.50
N ALA A 219 -11.87 -2.18 -10.64
CA ALA A 219 -13.30 -2.20 -10.91
C ALA A 219 -13.70 -1.19 -12.01
N GLU A 220 -14.66 -1.57 -12.84
CA GLU A 220 -15.22 -0.79 -13.95
C GLU A 220 -16.72 -0.54 -13.75
N GLN A 221 -17.21 0.60 -14.23
CA GLN A 221 -18.61 0.98 -14.07
C GLN A 221 -19.56 -0.04 -14.70
N ALA A 222 -20.63 -0.40 -13.98
CA ALA A 222 -21.71 -1.25 -14.46
C ALA A 222 -21.31 -2.70 -14.83
N GLU A 223 -20.10 -3.15 -14.49
CA GLU A 223 -19.73 -4.56 -14.69
C GLU A 223 -20.45 -5.47 -13.67
N PRO A 224 -20.87 -6.68 -14.07
CA PRO A 224 -21.57 -7.59 -13.16
C PRO A 224 -20.62 -8.18 -12.11
N LEU A 225 -21.12 -8.38 -10.89
CA LEU A 225 -20.39 -9.08 -9.84
C LEU A 225 -20.24 -10.57 -10.18
N ARG A 226 -19.10 -10.93 -10.79
CA ARG A 226 -18.80 -12.31 -11.20
C ARG A 226 -18.12 -13.08 -10.08
N GLU A 227 -18.50 -14.34 -9.92
CA GLU A 227 -17.79 -15.28 -9.04
C GLU A 227 -16.31 -15.37 -9.41
N ARG A 228 -15.48 -15.84 -8.46
CA ARG A 228 -14.03 -15.99 -8.64
C ARG A 228 -13.30 -14.71 -9.05
N SER A 229 -13.89 -13.56 -8.75
CA SER A 229 -13.35 -12.25 -9.11
C SER A 229 -13.15 -11.37 -7.88
N VAL A 230 -12.12 -10.53 -7.94
CA VAL A 230 -11.77 -9.53 -6.95
C VAL A 230 -11.70 -8.17 -7.65
N PHE A 231 -12.55 -7.25 -7.22
CA PHE A 231 -12.68 -5.90 -7.77
C PHE A 231 -12.01 -4.91 -6.82
N VAL A 232 -10.89 -4.32 -7.25
CA VAL A 232 -10.17 -3.30 -6.48
C VAL A 232 -10.72 -1.92 -6.83
N ALA A 233 -10.95 -1.08 -5.82
CA ALA A 233 -11.48 0.26 -6.02
C ALA A 233 -10.51 1.12 -6.85
N PRO A 234 -10.96 1.80 -7.92
CA PRO A 234 -10.13 2.67 -8.74
C PRO A 234 -9.68 3.92 -7.97
N ASP A 235 -8.67 4.59 -8.51
CA ASP A 235 -8.23 5.89 -8.02
C ASP A 235 -9.34 6.94 -8.13
N ASP A 236 -9.45 7.77 -7.09
CA ASP A 236 -10.32 8.95 -7.05
C ASP A 236 -11.82 8.71 -7.33
N ARG A 237 -12.30 7.46 -7.23
CA ARG A 237 -13.73 7.14 -7.29
C ARG A 237 -14.08 6.17 -6.19
N HIS A 238 -15.29 6.27 -5.64
CA HIS A 238 -15.78 5.29 -4.69
C HIS A 238 -16.18 4.00 -5.40
N LEU A 239 -15.81 2.86 -4.83
CA LEU A 239 -16.29 1.54 -5.26
C LEU A 239 -17.49 1.12 -4.42
N GLY A 240 -18.57 0.71 -5.07
CA GLY A 240 -19.76 0.19 -4.44
C GLY A 240 -20.52 -0.82 -5.30
N VAL A 241 -21.72 -1.15 -4.84
CA VAL A 241 -22.64 -2.07 -5.54
C VAL A 241 -23.97 -1.36 -5.79
N GLY A 242 -24.40 -1.32 -7.04
CA GLY A 242 -25.69 -0.78 -7.45
C GLY A 242 -26.84 -1.73 -7.14
N ARG A 243 -28.08 -1.22 -7.10
CA ARG A 243 -29.29 -2.03 -6.84
C ARG A 243 -29.53 -3.14 -7.88
N ASN A 244 -28.95 -3.01 -9.05
CA ASN A 244 -28.95 -4.01 -10.11
C ASN A 244 -27.95 -5.17 -9.87
N GLY A 245 -27.16 -5.12 -8.80
CA GLY A 245 -26.15 -6.13 -8.49
C GLY A 245 -24.86 -5.99 -9.31
N CYS A 246 -24.64 -4.84 -9.96
CA CYS A 246 -23.41 -4.53 -10.68
C CYS A 246 -22.52 -3.59 -9.86
N ILE A 247 -21.25 -3.48 -10.27
CA ILE A 247 -20.31 -2.48 -9.76
C ILE A 247 -20.86 -1.07 -10.02
N GLU A 248 -20.83 -0.26 -8.96
CA GLU A 248 -21.15 1.17 -9.00
C GLU A 248 -19.91 1.96 -8.59
N LEU A 249 -19.42 2.80 -9.50
CA LEU A 249 -18.37 3.76 -9.26
C LEU A 249 -18.96 5.16 -9.15
N SER A 250 -18.60 5.88 -8.09
CA SER A 250 -19.17 7.20 -7.80
C SER A 250 -18.10 8.27 -7.61
N ASP A 251 -18.36 9.43 -8.19
CA ASP A 251 -17.56 10.66 -8.05
C ASP A 251 -18.05 11.54 -6.90
N ALA A 252 -18.86 10.97 -5.99
CA ALA A 252 -19.31 11.65 -4.78
C ALA A 252 -18.14 12.24 -3.99
N PRO A 253 -18.39 13.30 -3.18
CA PRO A 253 -17.36 13.88 -2.34
C PRO A 253 -16.73 12.85 -1.39
N PRO A 254 -15.44 13.00 -1.02
CA PRO A 254 -14.78 12.11 -0.08
C PRO A 254 -15.54 11.95 1.23
N ILE A 255 -15.63 10.72 1.73
CA ILE A 255 -16.24 10.42 3.04
C ILE A 255 -15.13 10.31 4.06
N ALA A 256 -15.20 11.13 5.12
CA ALA A 256 -14.15 11.25 6.12
C ALA A 256 -12.76 11.53 5.51
N GLY A 257 -12.71 12.26 4.39
CA GLY A 257 -11.48 12.61 3.68
C GLY A 257 -10.94 11.54 2.73
N PHE A 258 -11.62 10.40 2.57
CA PHE A 258 -11.17 9.30 1.71
C PHE A 258 -12.00 9.15 0.44
N ARG A 259 -11.32 8.96 -0.68
CA ARG A 259 -11.88 8.52 -1.97
C ARG A 259 -10.82 7.71 -2.74
N PRO A 260 -10.95 6.38 -2.86
CA PRO A 260 -12.08 5.54 -2.44
C PRO A 260 -12.27 5.47 -0.92
N SER A 261 -13.50 5.19 -0.46
CA SER A 261 -13.87 5.09 0.96
C SER A 261 -14.49 3.74 1.29
N ALA A 262 -14.04 3.13 2.38
CA ALA A 262 -14.60 1.90 2.93
C ALA A 262 -16.09 2.04 3.31
N THR A 263 -16.48 3.19 3.87
CA THR A 263 -17.86 3.47 4.27
C THR A 263 -18.80 3.39 3.07
N TYR A 264 -18.41 4.00 1.95
CA TYR A 264 -19.21 3.93 0.72
C TYR A 264 -19.37 2.49 0.23
N LEU A 265 -18.30 1.69 0.23
CA LEU A 265 -18.35 0.29 -0.16
C LEU A 265 -19.32 -0.50 0.73
N PHE A 266 -19.20 -0.37 2.04
CA PHE A 266 -20.04 -1.13 2.97
C PHE A 266 -21.51 -0.70 2.90
N GLU A 267 -21.80 0.60 2.85
CA GLU A 267 -23.17 1.10 2.78
C GLU A 267 -23.86 0.75 1.46
N SER A 268 -23.16 0.86 0.33
CA SER A 268 -23.71 0.49 -0.99
C SER A 268 -23.94 -1.02 -1.07
N ALA A 269 -22.98 -1.84 -0.63
CA ALA A 269 -23.12 -3.29 -0.60
C ALA A 269 -24.27 -3.72 0.32
N ALA A 270 -24.37 -3.18 1.54
CA ALA A 270 -25.47 -3.49 2.46
C ALA A 270 -26.84 -3.10 1.87
N ARG A 271 -26.93 -1.94 1.21
CA ARG A 271 -28.16 -1.45 0.57
C ARG A 271 -28.59 -2.30 -0.63
N ALA A 272 -27.65 -2.74 -1.45
CA ALA A 272 -27.94 -3.51 -2.66
C ALA A 272 -28.15 -4.99 -2.37
N LEU A 273 -27.35 -5.57 -1.47
CA LEU A 273 -27.26 -7.01 -1.28
C LEU A 273 -27.76 -7.49 0.10
N GLY A 274 -28.05 -6.58 1.04
CA GLY A 274 -28.68 -6.89 2.32
C GLY A 274 -27.89 -7.95 3.13
N PRO A 275 -28.56 -9.00 3.66
CA PRO A 275 -27.92 -10.01 4.50
C PRO A 275 -26.98 -10.95 3.72
N GLY A 276 -26.88 -10.82 2.40
CA GLY A 276 -25.97 -11.59 1.56
C GLY A 276 -24.55 -11.02 1.49
N VAL A 277 -24.21 -9.99 2.26
CA VAL A 277 -22.86 -9.39 2.27
C VAL A 277 -22.09 -9.81 3.50
N VAL A 278 -20.82 -10.16 3.30
CA VAL A 278 -19.84 -10.27 4.38
C VAL A 278 -18.91 -9.06 4.32
N GLY A 279 -18.90 -8.25 5.38
CA GLY A 279 -17.93 -7.17 5.55
C GLY A 279 -16.67 -7.67 6.26
N VAL A 280 -15.50 -7.33 5.73
CA VAL A 280 -14.18 -7.65 6.30
C VAL A 280 -13.41 -6.34 6.43
N VAL A 281 -13.05 -6.00 7.66
CA VAL A 281 -12.15 -4.87 7.95
C VAL A 281 -10.79 -5.44 8.33
N LEU A 282 -9.79 -5.14 7.50
CA LEU A 282 -8.41 -5.53 7.73
C LEU A 282 -7.63 -4.36 8.35
N THR A 283 -6.32 -4.55 8.54
CA THR A 283 -5.42 -3.52 9.10
C THR A 283 -5.63 -2.15 8.45
N GLY A 284 -5.67 -1.12 9.29
CA GLY A 284 -5.83 0.26 8.88
C GLY A 284 -5.72 1.23 10.06
N MET A 285 -5.43 2.50 9.75
CA MET A 285 -5.55 3.61 10.70
C MET A 285 -6.85 4.37 10.45
N GLY A 286 -7.58 4.70 11.51
CA GLY A 286 -8.89 5.37 11.46
C GLY A 286 -10.04 4.44 11.86
N SER A 287 -11.12 5.03 12.39
CA SER A 287 -12.37 4.38 12.79
C SER A 287 -13.52 4.88 11.91
#